data_AF-A0A1F6KL15-F1
#
_entry.id   AF-A0A1F6KL15-F1
#
_cell.length_a   1.000
_cell.length_b   1.000
_cell.length_c   1.000
_cell.angle_alpha   90.00
_cell.angle_beta   90.00
_cell.angle_gamma   90.00
#
_symmetry.space_group_name_H-M   'P 1'
#
loop_
_entity.id
_entity.type
_entity.pdbx_description
1 polymer ?
#
loop_
_entity_poly.entity_id
_entity_poly.type
_entity_poly.pdbx_seq_one_letter_code
_entity_poly.pdbx_strand_id
1 'polypeptide(L)'
;MKNNNKNILLSVSSIEGRVYHLKKSDGKIVLFEQDEKEKLIKTKKELKVDNCINFRESEDQLSYFSISKEESGYLGILGFGTNFYTGGSHDGFNWHLDVKLEKFVRSAYIVPNYTYDDKNVLYWSDEDIHIGVKESDKWVLYDDPIYSPLVRANSIYILNVFSGRDEIYVPYTVETQIEEIKFFSLSLAIFDKNDPKKIKWRINYPLFNIPLEFSDSILSPISVVEKDGKIYSFWQGEGKVYKFHHPLLEQIIFESPKKSPTLKKADQNPILSPDPGSDWESVGVFNPAALYDPDERKLHIMYRAVGNSWRSVMGYANSTDGVTIDTKGDYPCYVPRAPFEGQHLPYNPFSPYTSGPGAGGCEDPRLTRIKDKVYLTYVAYDGWSSPRAALSHISYDDFKNNNWNWSYPVIISKPGVIDKNAVIFPEKVNGKYVIMHRIFPDILIDYVDTLDFDGETFLEGKYKIPPRLNSWDSRKVGAGPPPIKTKHGWLLIYHAVDEKRGHQYQMGAMLLNLSDPTKVISRTSQPIASPTHWYENEGFKSGVVYPCGAAVIDENLHVYYGGADTYVCVATTPYRKFLDHLLMEKETKFNYYRLN
;
A
#
# COMPACT_ATOMS: atom_id res chain seq x y z
N MET A 1 1.18 43.28 -1.54
CA MET A 1 -0.07 42.70 -1.00
C MET A 1 -1.24 43.29 -1.76
N LYS A 2 -1.79 42.58 -2.75
CA LYS A 2 -3.03 42.97 -3.44
C LYS A 2 -4.13 42.04 -2.95
N ASN A 3 -5.22 42.62 -2.45
CA ASN A 3 -6.47 41.94 -2.08
C ASN A 3 -6.94 41.03 -3.22
N ASN A 4 -6.68 39.73 -3.09
CA ASN A 4 -7.36 38.69 -3.85
C ASN A 4 -8.53 38.21 -2.99
N ASN A 5 -9.63 38.97 -2.96
CA ASN A 5 -10.95 38.44 -2.57
C ASN A 5 -11.38 37.43 -3.67
N LYS A 6 -10.70 36.28 -3.71
CA LYS A 6 -11.01 35.17 -4.63
C LYS A 6 -12.12 34.33 -4.03
N ASN A 7 -12.99 33.82 -4.89
CA ASN A 7 -14.08 32.92 -4.51
C ASN A 7 -13.55 31.71 -3.72
N ILE A 8 -13.86 31.64 -2.41
CA ILE A 8 -13.49 30.53 -1.55
C ILE A 8 -14.65 29.53 -1.58
N LEU A 9 -14.40 28.29 -1.99
CA LEU A 9 -15.38 27.21 -1.82
C LEU A 9 -15.37 26.82 -0.32
N LEU A 10 -16.52 26.95 0.33
CA LEU A 10 -16.68 26.78 1.77
C LEU A 10 -17.04 25.34 2.12
N SER A 11 -17.95 24.74 1.35
CA SER A 11 -18.36 23.35 1.54
C SER A 11 -18.99 22.78 0.26
N VAL A 12 -19.06 21.45 0.20
CA VAL A 12 -19.81 20.69 -0.78
C VAL A 12 -20.76 19.76 -0.03
N SER A 13 -22.00 19.67 -0.49
CA SER A 13 -23.02 18.83 0.13
C SER A 13 -23.98 18.26 -0.91
N SER A 14 -24.56 17.10 -0.62
CA SER A 14 -25.61 16.50 -1.44
C SER A 14 -26.97 16.75 -0.81
N ILE A 15 -27.93 17.24 -1.61
CA ILE A 15 -29.32 17.43 -1.21
C ILE A 15 -30.17 16.76 -2.28
N GLU A 16 -30.91 15.71 -1.90
CA GLU A 16 -31.74 14.92 -2.82
C GLU A 16 -30.99 14.39 -4.06
N GLY A 17 -29.76 13.93 -3.87
CA GLY A 17 -28.91 13.41 -4.95
C GLY A 17 -28.27 14.48 -5.85
N ARG A 18 -28.54 15.76 -5.60
CA ARG A 18 -27.90 16.88 -6.29
C ARG A 18 -26.75 17.43 -5.46
N VAL A 19 -25.63 17.70 -6.12
CA VAL A 19 -24.42 18.22 -5.46
C VAL A 19 -24.41 19.74 -5.52
N TYR A 20 -24.34 20.35 -4.36
CA TYR A 20 -24.31 21.79 -4.17
C TYR A 20 -22.97 22.25 -3.61
N HIS A 21 -22.49 23.36 -4.17
CA HIS A 21 -21.22 23.99 -3.83
C HIS A 21 -21.52 25.38 -3.26
N LEU A 22 -21.08 25.62 -2.02
CA LEU A 22 -21.23 26.92 -1.36
C LEU A 22 -19.95 27.71 -1.57
N LYS A 23 -20.01 28.81 -2.34
CA LYS A 23 -18.86 29.68 -2.60
C LYS A 23 -19.08 31.05 -1.98
N LYS A 24 -18.06 31.60 -1.32
CA LYS A 24 -18.05 33.01 -0.92
C LYS A 24 -17.66 33.87 -2.12
N SER A 25 -18.51 34.82 -2.53
CA SER A 25 -18.27 35.77 -3.63
C SER A 25 -18.77 37.16 -3.20
N ASP A 26 -17.89 38.16 -3.22
CA ASP A 26 -18.21 39.56 -2.87
C ASP A 26 -18.94 39.71 -1.52
N GLY A 27 -18.43 39.01 -0.48
CA GLY A 27 -19.02 38.99 0.86
C GLY A 27 -20.12 37.95 1.02
N LYS A 28 -20.88 37.65 -0.04
CA LYS A 28 -22.07 36.78 0.02
C LYS A 28 -21.75 35.31 -0.18
N ILE A 29 -22.56 34.44 0.41
CA ILE A 29 -22.58 33.01 0.09
C ILE A 29 -23.43 32.80 -1.15
N VAL A 30 -22.87 32.14 -2.15
CA VAL A 30 -23.54 31.81 -3.41
C VAL A 30 -23.59 30.30 -3.57
N LEU A 31 -24.79 29.80 -3.84
CA LEU A 31 -25.04 28.39 -4.09
C LEU A 31 -24.89 28.07 -5.58
N PHE A 32 -24.08 27.06 -5.88
CA PHE A 32 -23.91 26.50 -7.22
C PHE A 32 -24.36 25.04 -7.23
N GLU A 33 -25.17 24.66 -8.21
CA GLU A 33 -25.52 23.26 -8.46
C GLU A 33 -24.60 22.69 -9.52
N GLN A 34 -24.16 21.46 -9.32
CA GLN A 34 -23.39 20.73 -10.31
C GLN A 34 -24.34 20.07 -11.31
N ASP A 35 -24.28 20.47 -12.58
CA ASP A 35 -25.08 19.89 -13.65
C ASP A 35 -24.63 18.48 -14.06
N GLU A 36 -25.35 17.85 -14.99
CA GLU A 36 -25.03 16.52 -15.53
C GLU A 36 -23.68 16.45 -16.26
N LYS A 37 -23.18 17.60 -16.76
CA LYS A 37 -21.87 17.74 -17.40
C LYS A 37 -20.80 18.21 -16.41
N GLU A 38 -21.12 18.17 -15.12
CA GLU A 38 -20.24 18.52 -14.00
C GLU A 38 -19.80 19.99 -13.96
N LYS A 39 -20.54 20.88 -14.63
CA LYS A 39 -20.32 22.32 -14.54
C LYS A 39 -21.07 22.91 -13.36
N LEU A 40 -20.47 23.92 -12.74
CA LEU A 40 -21.07 24.66 -11.64
C LEU A 40 -21.98 25.76 -12.20
N ILE A 41 -23.29 25.62 -11.99
CA ILE A 41 -24.30 26.58 -12.41
C ILE A 41 -24.80 27.32 -11.17
N LYS A 42 -24.72 28.66 -11.19
CA LYS A 42 -25.29 29.49 -10.11
C LYS A 42 -26.78 29.19 -10.01
N THR A 43 -27.25 28.80 -8.83
CA THR A 43 -28.65 28.43 -8.64
C THR A 43 -29.51 29.68 -8.43
N LYS A 44 -30.83 29.50 -8.60
CA LYS A 44 -31.84 30.47 -8.13
C LYS A 44 -32.23 30.27 -6.66
N LYS A 45 -31.75 29.20 -6.03
CA LYS A 45 -31.99 28.90 -4.62
C LYS A 45 -31.01 29.72 -3.77
N GLU A 46 -31.47 30.15 -2.60
CA GLU A 46 -30.65 30.90 -1.64
C GLU A 46 -30.57 30.09 -0.35
N LEU A 47 -29.39 30.08 0.28
CA LEU A 47 -29.25 29.56 1.64
C LEU A 47 -29.71 30.66 2.61
N LYS A 48 -30.68 30.35 3.46
CA LYS A 48 -31.23 31.28 4.46
C LYS A 48 -31.12 30.66 5.84
N VAL A 49 -30.78 31.49 6.83
CA VAL A 49 -30.59 31.05 8.22
C VAL A 49 -31.43 31.94 9.15
N ASP A 50 -32.43 31.35 9.81
CA ASP A 50 -33.38 32.05 10.67
C ASP A 50 -32.98 32.00 12.17
N ASN A 51 -33.48 32.96 12.95
CA ASN A 51 -33.48 33.01 14.43
C ASN A 51 -32.14 33.08 15.18
N CYS A 52 -31.10 33.62 14.54
CA CYS A 52 -29.80 33.80 15.17
C CYS A 52 -29.72 35.15 15.94
N ILE A 53 -30.17 35.16 17.20
CA ILE A 53 -30.42 36.38 18.01
C ILE A 53 -29.14 37.22 18.28
N ASN A 54 -27.93 36.66 18.10
CA ASN A 54 -26.65 37.36 18.35
C ASN A 54 -25.80 37.67 17.10
N PHE A 55 -26.35 37.58 15.88
CA PHE A 55 -25.57 37.68 14.65
C PHE A 55 -25.93 38.86 13.75
N ARG A 56 -25.76 40.10 14.23
CA ARG A 56 -25.95 41.27 13.36
C ARG A 56 -24.86 41.47 12.27
N GLU A 57 -23.88 40.56 12.09
CA GLU A 57 -22.81 40.72 11.08
C GLU A 57 -22.28 39.45 10.35
N SER A 58 -22.90 38.25 10.35
CA SER A 58 -22.12 37.06 9.89
C SER A 58 -22.72 35.97 8.99
N GLU A 59 -23.74 36.24 8.15
CA GLU A 59 -23.92 35.35 6.99
C GLU A 59 -22.63 35.30 6.14
N ASP A 60 -21.89 36.40 6.06
CA ASP A 60 -20.63 36.50 5.32
C ASP A 60 -19.48 35.62 5.87
N GLN A 61 -19.64 34.94 7.01
CA GLN A 61 -18.60 34.13 7.67
C GLN A 61 -18.86 32.63 7.73
N LEU A 62 -19.91 32.11 7.07
CA LEU A 62 -20.10 30.66 6.99
C LEU A 62 -18.83 30.01 6.41
N SER A 63 -18.19 29.15 7.19
CA SER A 63 -16.95 28.45 6.87
C SER A 63 -17.15 26.95 6.73
N TYR A 64 -18.28 26.44 7.21
CA TYR A 64 -18.58 25.02 7.23
C TYR A 64 -20.07 24.79 7.07
N PHE A 65 -20.44 23.81 6.25
CA PHE A 65 -21.83 23.42 6.04
C PHE A 65 -21.88 21.93 5.81
N SER A 66 -22.56 21.22 6.70
CA SER A 66 -22.79 19.79 6.62
C SER A 66 -24.29 19.52 6.76
N ILE A 67 -24.81 18.68 5.88
CA ILE A 67 -26.23 18.31 5.85
C ILE A 67 -26.37 16.80 5.91
N SER A 68 -27.30 16.36 6.75
CA SER A 68 -27.72 14.97 6.90
C SER A 68 -29.23 14.93 6.66
N LYS A 69 -29.65 14.03 5.77
CA LYS A 69 -31.07 13.82 5.47
C LYS A 69 -31.71 12.99 6.58
N GLU A 70 -32.89 13.42 7.01
CA GLU A 70 -33.76 12.72 7.96
C GLU A 70 -35.12 12.40 7.32
N GLU A 71 -35.94 11.59 7.98
CA GLU A 71 -37.27 11.22 7.46
C GLU A 71 -38.20 12.44 7.23
N SER A 72 -38.14 13.43 8.11
CA SER A 72 -39.02 14.62 8.09
C SER A 72 -38.36 15.90 7.58
N GLY A 73 -37.16 15.81 7.00
CA GLY A 73 -36.39 16.96 6.53
C GLY A 73 -34.89 16.72 6.58
N TYR A 74 -34.18 17.68 7.16
CA TYR A 74 -32.72 17.71 7.21
C TYR A 74 -32.26 18.21 8.58
N LEU A 75 -31.20 17.58 9.08
CA LEU A 75 -30.42 18.08 10.21
C LEU A 75 -29.02 18.42 9.72
N GLY A 76 -28.36 19.39 10.32
CA GLY A 76 -27.06 19.82 9.81
C GLY A 76 -26.25 20.60 10.80
N ILE A 77 -25.00 20.81 10.43
CA ILE A 77 -24.03 21.58 11.20
C ILE A 77 -23.54 22.74 10.33
N LEU A 78 -23.68 23.95 10.85
CA LEU A 78 -23.24 25.19 10.24
C LEU A 78 -22.10 25.77 11.10
N GLY A 79 -20.95 26.01 10.50
CA GLY A 79 -19.82 26.67 11.15
C GLY A 79 -19.66 28.10 10.64
N PHE A 80 -19.55 29.04 11.57
CA PHE A 80 -19.28 30.45 11.32
C PHE A 80 -17.98 30.83 12.02
N GLY A 81 -16.89 30.90 11.27
CA GLY A 81 -15.55 31.04 11.83
C GLY A 81 -15.19 29.86 12.72
N THR A 82 -15.08 30.08 14.03
CA THR A 82 -14.76 29.06 15.05
C THR A 82 -15.97 28.54 15.82
N ASN A 83 -17.17 29.06 15.55
CA ASN A 83 -18.40 28.63 16.22
C ASN A 83 -19.19 27.66 15.34
N PHE A 84 -19.65 26.56 15.92
CA PHE A 84 -20.46 25.56 15.21
C PHE A 84 -21.85 25.48 15.83
N TYR A 85 -22.85 25.37 14.97
CA TYR A 85 -24.26 25.32 15.35
C TYR A 85 -24.93 24.13 14.68
N THR A 86 -25.81 23.44 15.39
CA THR A 86 -26.71 22.48 14.77
C THR A 86 -28.04 23.14 14.47
N GLY A 87 -28.65 22.77 13.36
CA GLY A 87 -29.97 23.27 12.98
C GLY A 87 -30.75 22.27 12.16
N GLY A 88 -32.02 22.58 11.96
CA GLY A 88 -32.95 21.81 11.12
C GLY A 88 -33.36 22.58 9.89
N SER A 89 -33.71 21.85 8.83
CA SER A 89 -34.30 22.41 7.60
C SER A 89 -35.34 21.45 7.03
N HIS A 90 -36.41 21.96 6.45
CA HIS A 90 -37.39 21.13 5.74
C HIS A 90 -37.01 20.87 4.28
N ASP A 91 -36.28 21.79 3.65
CA ASP A 91 -35.96 21.76 2.21
C ASP A 91 -34.46 21.74 1.91
N GLY A 92 -33.62 21.82 2.94
CA GLY A 92 -32.16 21.86 2.86
C GLY A 92 -31.58 23.24 2.58
N PHE A 93 -32.40 24.26 2.38
CA PHE A 93 -31.98 25.63 2.02
C PHE A 93 -32.41 26.68 3.05
N ASN A 94 -33.51 26.47 3.76
CA ASN A 94 -33.99 27.33 4.84
C ASN A 94 -33.72 26.67 6.19
N TRP A 95 -32.79 27.22 6.97
CA TRP A 95 -32.26 26.61 8.18
C TRP A 95 -32.69 27.35 9.44
N HIS A 96 -33.14 26.61 10.43
CA HIS A 96 -33.37 27.10 11.78
C HIS A 96 -32.25 26.59 12.69
N LEU A 97 -31.51 27.49 13.34
CA LEU A 97 -30.42 27.09 14.24
C LEU A 97 -30.97 26.83 15.65
N ASP A 98 -30.69 25.65 16.18
CA ASP A 98 -31.22 25.19 17.47
C ASP A 98 -30.19 25.38 18.60
N VAL A 99 -28.95 24.93 18.38
CA VAL A 99 -27.97 24.72 19.46
C VAL A 99 -26.57 25.11 19.01
N LYS A 100 -25.86 25.88 19.83
CA LYS A 100 -24.41 26.10 19.68
C LYS A 100 -23.65 24.92 20.29
N LEU A 101 -22.68 24.38 19.54
CA LEU A 101 -21.70 23.44 20.09
C LEU A 101 -20.68 24.24 20.91
N GLU A 102 -20.73 24.14 22.23
CA GLU A 102 -19.86 24.93 23.15
C GLU A 102 -18.42 24.40 23.23
N LYS A 103 -18.07 23.38 22.43
CA LYS A 103 -16.73 22.82 22.35
C LYS A 103 -16.06 23.26 21.04
N PHE A 104 -14.74 23.48 21.09
CA PHE A 104 -13.95 23.62 19.87
C PHE A 104 -13.96 22.27 19.11
N VAL A 105 -14.54 22.27 17.92
CA VAL A 105 -14.56 21.11 17.02
C VAL A 105 -13.90 21.51 15.70
N ARG A 106 -13.10 20.62 15.10
CA ARG A 106 -12.51 20.89 13.77
C ARG A 106 -13.49 20.56 12.66
N SER A 107 -14.21 19.46 12.81
CA SER A 107 -15.26 19.02 11.92
C SER A 107 -16.25 18.16 12.69
N ALA A 108 -17.52 18.16 12.27
CA ALA A 108 -18.55 17.36 12.89
C ALA A 108 -19.62 16.99 11.87
N TYR A 109 -20.11 15.75 11.93
CA TYR A 109 -21.14 15.22 11.06
C TYR A 109 -22.15 14.42 11.87
N ILE A 110 -23.42 14.74 11.68
CA ILE A 110 -24.55 13.96 12.21
C ILE A 110 -24.67 12.69 11.37
N VAL A 111 -24.87 11.54 12.02
CA VAL A 111 -25.10 10.28 11.32
C VAL A 111 -26.51 10.32 10.68
N PRO A 112 -26.64 10.25 9.34
CA PRO A 112 -27.93 10.43 8.69
C PRO A 112 -28.87 9.23 8.93
N ASN A 113 -30.15 9.52 9.21
CA ASN A 113 -31.21 8.53 9.44
C ASN A 113 -30.80 7.46 10.47
N TYR A 114 -30.19 7.88 11.58
CA TYR A 114 -29.70 6.96 12.60
C TYR A 114 -29.81 7.55 14.00
N THR A 115 -30.34 6.75 14.91
CA THR A 115 -30.35 7.02 16.34
C THR A 115 -29.72 5.85 17.09
N TYR A 116 -29.16 6.15 18.26
CA TYR A 116 -28.65 5.18 19.23
C TYR A 116 -29.29 5.48 20.58
N ASP A 117 -29.99 4.51 21.17
CA ASP A 117 -30.82 4.70 22.36
C ASP A 117 -31.80 5.89 22.22
N ASP A 118 -32.49 5.97 21.07
CA ASP A 118 -33.43 7.04 20.70
C ASP A 118 -32.82 8.46 20.62
N LYS A 119 -31.48 8.56 20.59
CA LYS A 119 -30.75 9.83 20.49
C LYS A 119 -30.06 9.94 19.14
N ASN A 120 -30.12 11.12 18.52
CA ASN A 120 -29.32 11.42 17.34
C ASN A 120 -27.83 11.35 17.70
N VAL A 121 -27.03 10.83 16.79
CA VAL A 121 -25.58 10.66 16.97
C VAL A 121 -24.85 11.59 16.02
N LEU A 122 -23.75 12.18 16.48
CA LEU A 122 -22.77 12.84 15.62
C LEU A 122 -21.36 12.31 15.93
N TYR A 123 -20.51 12.33 14.92
CA TYR A 123 -19.07 12.21 15.10
C TYR A 123 -18.44 13.58 14.95
N TRP A 124 -17.45 13.88 15.79
CA TRP A 124 -16.67 15.11 15.70
C TRP A 124 -15.19 14.78 15.87
N SER A 125 -14.31 15.68 15.41
CA SER A 125 -12.86 15.45 15.46
C SER A 125 -12.05 16.62 15.98
N ASP A 126 -10.90 16.26 16.55
CA ASP A 126 -9.75 17.12 16.82
C ASP A 126 -8.45 16.47 16.28
N GLU A 127 -7.60 15.89 17.13
CA GLU A 127 -6.54 14.95 16.78
C GLU A 127 -7.06 13.51 16.69
N ASP A 128 -8.25 13.24 17.23
CA ASP A 128 -8.94 11.95 17.24
C ASP A 128 -10.37 12.06 16.69
N ILE A 129 -11.07 10.93 16.59
CA ILE A 129 -12.52 10.87 16.33
C ILE A 129 -13.25 10.56 17.64
N HIS A 130 -14.26 11.37 17.90
CA HIS A 130 -15.09 11.34 19.09
C HIS A 130 -16.57 11.23 18.69
N ILE A 131 -17.41 11.00 19.68
CA ILE A 131 -18.85 10.87 19.51
C ILE A 131 -19.59 11.91 20.35
N GLY A 132 -20.76 12.32 19.86
CA GLY A 132 -21.73 13.10 20.60
C GLY A 132 -23.13 12.55 20.39
N VAL A 133 -24.00 12.77 21.37
CA VAL A 133 -25.42 12.38 21.29
C VAL A 133 -26.31 13.56 21.62
N LYS A 134 -27.48 13.62 20.99
CA LYS A 134 -28.49 14.64 21.29
C LYS A 134 -29.37 14.18 22.45
N GLU A 135 -29.21 14.81 23.61
CA GLU A 135 -30.04 14.58 24.79
C GLU A 135 -31.05 15.72 24.93
N SER A 136 -32.34 15.42 24.69
CA SER A 136 -33.37 16.45 24.58
C SER A 136 -32.98 17.51 23.53
N ASP A 137 -32.91 18.79 23.90
CA ASP A 137 -32.53 19.89 23.01
C ASP A 137 -31.05 20.26 23.11
N LYS A 138 -30.17 19.40 23.65
CA LYS A 138 -28.75 19.70 23.80
C LYS A 138 -27.87 18.57 23.26
N TRP A 139 -26.74 18.95 22.65
CA TRP A 139 -25.70 18.00 22.28
C TRP A 139 -24.75 17.79 23.45
N VAL A 140 -24.57 16.53 23.84
CA VAL A 140 -23.55 16.09 24.79
C VAL A 140 -22.41 15.47 23.99
N LEU A 141 -21.26 16.16 23.97
CA LEU A 141 -20.05 15.70 23.29
C LEU A 141 -19.14 15.00 24.30
N TYR A 142 -18.66 13.80 23.96
CA TYR A 142 -17.75 13.04 24.80
C TYR A 142 -16.30 13.26 24.39
N ASP A 143 -15.46 13.58 25.38
CA ASP A 143 -14.05 13.91 25.16
C ASP A 143 -13.17 12.67 24.97
N ASP A 144 -13.61 11.50 25.46
CA ASP A 144 -12.86 10.27 25.26
C ASP A 144 -12.84 9.90 23.77
N PRO A 145 -11.66 9.67 23.18
CA PRO A 145 -11.57 9.26 21.78
C PRO A 145 -12.11 7.84 21.63
N ILE A 146 -13.01 7.67 20.67
CA ILE A 146 -13.47 6.34 20.25
C ILE A 146 -12.59 5.76 19.15
N TYR A 147 -11.76 6.60 18.53
CA TYR A 147 -10.81 6.20 17.52
C TYR A 147 -9.65 7.19 17.40
N SER A 148 -8.44 6.63 17.43
CA SER A 148 -7.19 7.35 17.14
C SER A 148 -6.48 6.75 15.93
N PRO A 149 -6.01 7.58 14.98
CA PRO A 149 -5.23 7.11 13.84
C PRO A 149 -3.88 6.59 14.33
N LEU A 150 -3.36 5.54 13.68
CA LEU A 150 -2.06 4.96 14.00
C LEU A 150 -0.88 5.89 13.66
N VAL A 151 -1.11 6.88 12.81
CA VAL A 151 -0.12 7.88 12.43
C VAL A 151 -0.31 9.05 13.37
N ARG A 152 0.77 9.51 14.01
CA ARG A 152 0.74 10.75 14.79
C ARG A 152 0.30 11.89 13.86
N ALA A 153 -0.95 12.29 13.99
CA ALA A 153 -1.59 13.31 13.20
C ALA A 153 -1.44 14.65 13.90
N ASN A 154 -1.25 15.73 13.16
CA ASN A 154 -1.38 17.07 13.74
C ASN A 154 -2.86 17.46 13.90
N SER A 155 -3.72 16.91 13.03
CA SER A 155 -5.17 16.98 13.17
C SER A 155 -5.89 16.00 12.24
N ILE A 156 -7.17 15.74 12.55
CA ILE A 156 -8.11 14.99 11.71
C ILE A 156 -9.29 15.87 11.32
N TYR A 157 -9.73 15.73 10.07
CA TYR A 157 -11.01 16.27 9.61
C TYR A 157 -11.88 15.14 9.07
N ILE A 158 -13.01 14.90 9.72
CA ILE A 158 -14.11 14.12 9.15
C ILE A 158 -14.60 14.89 7.92
N LEU A 159 -14.80 14.17 6.82
CA LEU A 159 -15.22 14.75 5.54
C LEU A 159 -16.66 14.42 5.18
N ASN A 160 -17.20 13.35 5.76
CA ASN A 160 -18.62 12.99 5.75
C ASN A 160 -18.89 11.84 6.73
N VAL A 161 -20.16 11.47 6.87
CA VAL A 161 -20.61 10.22 7.49
C VAL A 161 -21.66 9.56 6.60
N PHE A 162 -21.43 8.29 6.24
CA PHE A 162 -22.41 7.49 5.50
C PHE A 162 -23.01 6.42 6.41
N SER A 163 -24.32 6.26 6.35
CA SER A 163 -25.09 5.27 7.12
C SER A 163 -25.36 4.06 6.22
N GLY A 164 -24.73 2.92 6.52
CA GLY A 164 -24.90 1.66 5.79
C GLY A 164 -26.04 0.78 6.34
N ARG A 165 -26.03 -0.52 6.05
CA ARG A 165 -27.01 -1.46 6.67
C ARG A 165 -26.74 -1.68 8.16
N ASP A 166 -25.53 -2.16 8.48
CA ASP A 166 -25.11 -2.51 9.86
C ASP A 166 -23.89 -1.70 10.32
N GLU A 167 -23.47 -0.70 9.53
CA GLU A 167 -22.19 0.00 9.68
C GLU A 167 -22.35 1.50 9.50
N ILE A 168 -21.47 2.28 10.12
CA ILE A 168 -21.34 3.72 9.93
C ILE A 168 -19.95 4.00 9.37
N TYR A 169 -19.89 4.61 8.19
CA TYR A 169 -18.66 4.91 7.46
C TYR A 169 -18.27 6.37 7.71
N VAL A 170 -17.09 6.59 8.25
CA VAL A 170 -16.58 7.92 8.60
C VAL A 170 -15.31 8.18 7.79
N PRO A 171 -15.41 8.66 6.53
CA PRO A 171 -14.25 9.15 5.79
C PRO A 171 -13.64 10.36 6.50
N TYR A 172 -12.33 10.31 6.71
CA TYR A 172 -11.60 11.36 7.40
C TYR A 172 -10.25 11.61 6.74
N THR A 173 -9.67 12.77 6.98
CA THR A 173 -8.31 13.07 6.54
C THR A 173 -7.37 13.16 7.72
N VAL A 174 -6.13 12.72 7.49
CA VAL A 174 -5.02 12.90 8.41
C VAL A 174 -4.16 14.04 7.88
N GLU A 175 -3.99 15.10 8.68
CA GLU A 175 -3.03 16.16 8.44
C GLU A 175 -1.65 15.74 8.96
N THR A 176 -0.69 15.61 8.05
CA THR A 176 0.73 15.38 8.34
C THR A 176 1.53 16.59 7.90
N GLN A 177 2.46 17.04 8.72
CA GLN A 177 3.33 18.17 8.38
C GLN A 177 4.77 17.68 8.17
N ILE A 178 5.36 18.11 7.07
CA ILE A 178 6.80 17.95 6.80
C ILE A 178 7.34 19.36 6.59
N GLU A 179 8.23 19.80 7.48
CA GLU A 179 8.73 21.18 7.53
C GLU A 179 7.57 22.20 7.65
N GLU A 180 7.45 23.15 6.71
CA GLU A 180 6.38 24.15 6.67
C GLU A 180 5.18 23.73 5.79
N ILE A 181 5.21 22.53 5.21
CA ILE A 181 4.19 22.06 4.26
C ILE A 181 3.25 21.06 4.94
N LYS A 182 1.94 21.31 4.79
CA LYS A 182 0.86 20.44 5.26
C LYS A 182 0.40 19.51 4.13
N PHE A 183 0.37 18.22 4.43
CA PHE A 183 -0.14 17.18 3.54
C PHE A 183 -1.37 16.54 4.16
N PHE A 184 -2.35 16.27 3.32
CA PHE A 184 -3.57 15.59 3.71
C PHE A 184 -3.69 14.25 2.99
N SER A 185 -4.12 13.25 3.73
CA SER A 185 -4.37 11.91 3.20
C SER A 185 -5.75 11.45 3.64
N LEU A 186 -6.51 10.85 2.74
CA LEU A 186 -7.88 10.38 3.00
C LEU A 186 -7.85 8.93 3.50
N SER A 187 -8.61 8.67 4.55
CA SER A 187 -8.77 7.38 5.23
C SER A 187 -10.24 7.13 5.56
N LEU A 188 -10.54 5.94 6.10
CA LEU A 188 -11.90 5.53 6.48
C LEU A 188 -11.88 4.77 7.80
N ALA A 189 -12.76 5.16 8.72
CA ALA A 189 -13.12 4.38 9.90
C ALA A 189 -14.54 3.83 9.74
N ILE A 190 -14.77 2.59 10.17
CA ILE A 190 -16.07 1.92 10.12
C ILE A 190 -16.49 1.55 11.55
N PHE A 191 -17.61 2.11 11.99
CA PHE A 191 -18.20 1.87 13.32
C PHE A 191 -19.41 0.94 13.24
N ASP A 192 -19.71 0.26 14.35
CA ASP A 192 -20.87 -0.62 14.49
C ASP A 192 -22.14 0.21 14.68
N LYS A 193 -23.22 -0.10 13.97
CA LYS A 193 -24.51 0.56 14.22
C LYS A 193 -25.17 0.12 15.52
N ASN A 194 -24.83 -1.06 16.04
CA ASN A 194 -25.37 -1.54 17.32
C ASN A 194 -24.65 -0.91 18.52
N ASP A 195 -23.44 -0.40 18.30
CA ASP A 195 -22.68 0.38 19.27
C ASP A 195 -21.78 1.37 18.49
N PRO A 196 -22.23 2.63 18.30
CA PRO A 196 -21.52 3.60 17.46
C PRO A 196 -20.18 4.04 18.06
N LYS A 197 -19.84 3.61 19.28
CA LYS A 197 -18.53 3.79 19.90
C LYS A 197 -17.53 2.71 19.48
N LYS A 198 -18.02 1.57 19.01
CA LYS A 198 -17.20 0.41 18.67
C LYS A 198 -16.76 0.45 17.22
N ILE A 199 -15.44 0.43 17.01
CA ILE A 199 -14.88 0.29 15.67
C ILE A 199 -14.99 -1.17 15.18
N LYS A 200 -15.57 -1.37 14.00
CA LYS A 200 -15.60 -2.67 13.31
C LYS A 200 -14.37 -2.87 12.44
N TRP A 201 -13.94 -1.81 11.77
CA TRP A 201 -12.81 -1.87 10.86
C TRP A 201 -12.15 -0.51 10.70
N ARG A 202 -10.84 -0.53 10.49
CA ARG A 202 -10.05 0.64 10.10
C ARG A 202 -9.05 0.25 9.04
N ILE A 203 -8.71 1.22 8.21
CA ILE A 203 -7.52 1.10 7.36
C ILE A 203 -6.28 1.59 8.12
N ASN A 204 -5.17 0.83 8.02
CA ASN A 204 -3.91 1.18 8.69
C ASN A 204 -3.06 2.19 7.89
N TYR A 205 -3.47 2.49 6.66
CA TYR A 205 -2.78 3.38 5.71
C TYR A 205 -3.82 4.23 4.97
N PRO A 206 -3.48 5.41 4.45
CA PRO A 206 -4.44 6.22 3.70
C PRO A 206 -4.97 5.48 2.47
N LEU A 207 -6.29 5.54 2.27
CA LEU A 207 -6.96 5.07 1.05
C LEU A 207 -6.57 5.91 -0.17
N PHE A 208 -6.27 7.19 0.06
CA PHE A 208 -5.88 8.12 -0.97
C PHE A 208 -4.84 9.11 -0.46
N ASN A 209 -3.80 9.29 -1.26
CA ASN A 209 -2.84 10.38 -1.13
C ASN A 209 -2.99 11.28 -2.36
N ILE A 210 -2.74 12.57 -2.16
CA ILE A 210 -2.70 13.55 -3.25
C ILE A 210 -1.69 13.06 -4.31
N PRO A 211 -2.10 12.91 -5.59
CA PRO A 211 -1.20 12.43 -6.64
C PRO A 211 0.02 13.34 -6.81
N LEU A 212 1.16 12.77 -7.23
CA LEU A 212 2.43 13.49 -7.36
C LEU A 212 2.34 14.70 -8.32
N GLU A 213 1.46 14.67 -9.30
CA GLU A 213 1.23 15.82 -10.22
C GLU A 213 0.64 17.06 -9.52
N PHE A 214 0.14 16.91 -8.30
CA PHE A 214 -0.31 18.00 -7.42
C PHE A 214 0.67 18.28 -6.28
N SER A 215 1.89 17.71 -6.29
CA SER A 215 2.84 17.86 -5.18
C SER A 215 3.21 19.32 -4.88
N ASP A 216 3.18 20.17 -5.91
CA ASP A 216 3.50 21.59 -5.81
C ASP A 216 2.30 22.43 -5.36
N SER A 217 1.10 21.83 -5.34
CA SER A 217 -0.14 22.47 -4.91
C SER A 217 -0.56 21.95 -3.53
N ILE A 218 -0.63 22.83 -2.54
CA ILE A 218 -1.23 22.47 -1.25
C ILE A 218 -2.74 22.34 -1.44
N LEU A 219 -3.25 21.10 -1.41
CA LEU A 219 -4.68 20.81 -1.47
C LEU A 219 -5.25 20.62 -0.06
N SER A 220 -6.26 21.42 0.28
CA SER A 220 -7.05 21.26 1.51
C SER A 220 -8.30 20.41 1.23
N PRO A 221 -8.67 19.49 2.12
CA PRO A 221 -9.87 18.68 1.94
C PRO A 221 -11.13 19.50 2.18
N ILE A 222 -12.21 19.16 1.48
CA ILE A 222 -13.51 19.82 1.63
C ILE A 222 -14.56 18.84 2.13
N SER A 223 -14.85 17.79 1.35
CA SER A 223 -15.85 16.78 1.70
C SER A 223 -15.70 15.52 0.84
N VAL A 224 -16.29 14.42 1.28
CA VAL A 224 -16.52 13.21 0.48
C VAL A 224 -18.03 13.08 0.26
N VAL A 225 -18.49 12.91 -0.97
CA VAL A 225 -19.91 12.88 -1.32
C VAL A 225 -20.24 11.64 -2.13
N GLU A 226 -21.40 11.05 -1.82
CA GLU A 226 -22.04 10.01 -2.63
C GLU A 226 -22.93 10.67 -3.69
N LYS A 227 -22.79 10.22 -4.94
CA LYS A 227 -23.66 10.61 -6.05
C LYS A 227 -23.82 9.43 -7.01
N ASP A 228 -25.07 9.00 -7.24
CA ASP A 228 -25.42 7.92 -8.16
C ASP A 228 -24.66 6.61 -7.88
N GLY A 229 -24.49 6.26 -6.60
CA GLY A 229 -23.73 5.07 -6.18
C GLY A 229 -22.22 5.20 -6.35
N LYS A 230 -21.71 6.41 -6.60
CA LYS A 230 -20.28 6.70 -6.72
C LYS A 230 -19.80 7.61 -5.61
N ILE A 231 -18.55 7.45 -5.19
CA ILE A 231 -17.92 8.24 -4.12
C ILE A 231 -16.91 9.21 -4.72
N TYR A 232 -17.05 10.48 -4.36
CA TYR A 232 -16.15 11.55 -4.79
C TYR A 232 -15.60 12.32 -3.60
N SER A 233 -14.32 12.66 -3.61
CA SER A 233 -13.75 13.63 -2.68
C SER A 233 -13.49 14.97 -3.37
N PHE A 234 -13.75 16.07 -2.69
CA PHE A 234 -13.50 17.43 -3.17
C PHE A 234 -12.38 18.08 -2.38
N TRP A 235 -11.48 18.75 -3.08
CA TRP A 235 -10.27 19.38 -2.53
C TRP A 235 -10.08 20.77 -3.14
N GLN A 236 -9.57 21.71 -2.35
CA GLN A 236 -9.30 23.08 -2.80
C GLN A 236 -7.80 23.39 -2.74
N GLY A 237 -7.28 23.99 -3.80
CA GLY A 237 -5.92 24.51 -3.85
C GLY A 237 -5.76 25.52 -4.97
N GLU A 238 -4.94 26.56 -4.76
CA GLU A 238 -4.65 27.61 -5.75
C GLU A 238 -5.89 28.32 -6.34
N GLY A 239 -6.98 28.41 -5.57
CA GLY A 239 -8.25 28.99 -6.02
C GLY A 239 -9.03 28.10 -6.99
N LYS A 240 -8.71 26.81 -7.07
CA LYS A 240 -9.43 25.79 -7.85
C LYS A 240 -10.00 24.72 -6.94
N VAL A 241 -10.99 23.99 -7.47
CA VAL A 241 -11.58 22.81 -6.82
C VAL A 241 -11.32 21.59 -7.68
N TYR A 242 -10.80 20.56 -7.05
CA TYR A 242 -10.49 19.27 -7.64
C TYR A 242 -11.45 18.23 -7.08
N LYS A 243 -12.00 17.42 -7.98
CA LYS A 243 -12.85 16.28 -7.62
C LYS A 243 -12.12 15.00 -7.99
N PHE A 244 -12.01 14.06 -7.05
CA PHE A 244 -11.43 12.73 -7.30
C PHE A 244 -12.49 11.67 -7.09
N HIS A 245 -12.56 10.72 -8.02
CA HIS A 245 -13.43 9.54 -7.95
C HIS A 245 -12.75 8.41 -7.15
N HIS A 246 -13.50 7.74 -6.27
CA HIS A 246 -12.99 6.69 -5.37
C HIS A 246 -13.69 5.33 -5.54
N PRO A 247 -13.35 4.56 -6.59
CA PRO A 247 -13.86 3.20 -6.77
C PRO A 247 -13.63 2.27 -5.57
N LEU A 248 -12.53 2.42 -4.83
CA LEU A 248 -12.26 1.59 -3.66
C LEU A 248 -13.21 1.92 -2.50
N LEU A 249 -13.55 3.20 -2.29
CA LEU A 249 -14.55 3.58 -1.30
C LEU A 249 -15.94 3.08 -1.69
N GLU A 250 -16.29 3.10 -2.98
CA GLU A 250 -17.54 2.51 -3.48
C GLU A 250 -17.63 1.02 -3.13
N GLN A 251 -16.54 0.28 -3.38
CA GLN A 251 -16.48 -1.13 -3.04
C GLN A 251 -16.51 -1.40 -1.53
N ILE A 252 -15.99 -0.49 -0.70
CA ILE A 252 -16.03 -0.69 0.77
C ILE A 252 -17.40 -0.32 1.34
N ILE A 253 -18.04 0.74 0.81
CA ILE A 253 -19.28 1.31 1.33
C ILE A 253 -20.51 0.58 0.78
N PHE A 254 -20.53 0.26 -0.52
CA PHE A 254 -21.70 -0.33 -1.19
C PHE A 254 -21.57 -1.82 -1.47
N GLU A 255 -20.34 -2.32 -1.56
CA GLU A 255 -20.08 -3.75 -1.71
C GLU A 255 -19.58 -4.30 -0.36
N SER A 256 -19.86 -5.56 -0.03
CA SER A 256 -19.32 -6.14 1.21
C SER A 256 -17.79 -6.04 1.22
N PRO A 257 -17.13 -5.70 2.35
CA PRO A 257 -15.71 -5.36 2.37
C PRO A 257 -14.87 -6.48 1.74
N LYS A 258 -14.37 -6.20 0.52
CA LYS A 258 -13.50 -7.12 -0.20
C LYS A 258 -12.16 -7.15 0.52
N LYS A 259 -11.85 -8.29 1.13
CA LYS A 259 -10.57 -8.50 1.82
C LYS A 259 -9.43 -8.46 0.80
N SER A 260 -8.45 -7.59 1.01
CA SER A 260 -7.18 -7.61 0.27
C SER A 260 -6.62 -9.04 0.24
N PRO A 261 -5.95 -9.43 -0.85
CA PRO A 261 -5.35 -10.76 -0.94
C PRO A 261 -4.33 -10.95 0.19
N THR A 262 -4.35 -12.12 0.83
CA THR A 262 -3.44 -12.48 1.92
C THR A 262 -2.88 -13.88 1.71
N LEU A 263 -1.70 -14.12 2.27
CA LEU A 263 -1.07 -15.43 2.34
C LEU A 263 -1.30 -16.04 3.72
N LYS A 264 -1.61 -17.34 3.77
CA LYS A 264 -1.62 -18.14 5.00
C LYS A 264 -0.23 -18.77 5.16
N LYS A 265 0.45 -18.50 6.26
CA LYS A 265 1.73 -19.16 6.59
C LYS A 265 1.48 -20.65 6.87
N ALA A 266 2.34 -21.52 6.38
CA ALA A 266 2.25 -22.95 6.66
C ALA A 266 2.49 -23.21 8.15
N ASP A 267 1.74 -24.17 8.71
CA ASP A 267 1.83 -24.55 10.12
C ASP A 267 3.18 -25.26 10.42
N GLN A 268 3.83 -25.81 9.39
CA GLN A 268 5.13 -26.46 9.42
C GLN A 268 6.31 -25.47 9.42
N ASN A 269 6.07 -24.16 9.33
CA ASN A 269 7.16 -23.20 9.33
C ASN A 269 7.93 -23.21 10.66
N PRO A 270 9.26 -23.07 10.64
CA PRO A 270 10.11 -23.00 9.44
C PRO A 270 10.30 -24.37 8.75
N ILE A 271 10.26 -24.39 7.41
CA ILE A 271 10.42 -25.64 6.63
C ILE A 271 11.90 -26.04 6.45
N LEU A 272 12.84 -25.10 6.61
CA LEU A 272 14.26 -25.40 6.85
C LEU A 272 14.80 -24.50 7.95
N SER A 273 15.63 -25.08 8.82
CA SER A 273 16.34 -24.39 9.89
C SER A 273 17.85 -24.66 9.80
N PRO A 274 18.70 -23.77 10.37
CA PRO A 274 20.13 -23.99 10.43
C PRO A 274 20.46 -25.32 11.12
N ASP A 275 21.48 -26.02 10.62
CA ASP A 275 21.99 -27.25 11.25
C ASP A 275 23.30 -26.93 12.00
N PRO A 276 23.29 -26.89 13.34
CA PRO A 276 24.49 -26.62 14.13
C PRO A 276 25.65 -27.60 13.87
N GLY A 277 25.38 -28.79 13.32
CA GLY A 277 26.39 -29.77 12.95
C GLY A 277 27.06 -29.53 11.59
N SER A 278 26.54 -28.61 10.79
CA SER A 278 27.04 -28.34 9.44
C SER A 278 28.00 -27.15 9.39
N ASP A 279 29.16 -27.32 8.75
CA ASP A 279 30.14 -26.24 8.61
C ASP A 279 29.70 -25.08 7.71
N TRP A 280 28.69 -25.29 6.85
CA TRP A 280 28.31 -24.34 5.79
C TRP A 280 26.89 -23.76 5.93
N GLU A 281 26.07 -24.30 6.83
CA GLU A 281 24.70 -23.82 7.08
C GLU A 281 24.32 -23.76 8.58
N SER A 282 25.31 -23.77 9.48
CA SER A 282 25.10 -23.67 10.93
C SER A 282 24.51 -22.35 11.43
N VAL A 283 24.64 -21.27 10.67
CA VAL A 283 24.24 -19.92 11.10
C VAL A 283 22.89 -19.51 10.52
N GLY A 284 22.61 -19.84 9.25
CA GLY A 284 21.40 -19.40 8.57
C GLY A 284 21.10 -20.22 7.33
N VAL A 285 19.82 -20.53 7.10
CA VAL A 285 19.27 -21.06 5.83
C VAL A 285 18.05 -20.23 5.46
N PHE A 286 18.13 -19.36 4.45
CA PHE A 286 17.09 -18.36 4.21
C PHE A 286 17.06 -17.89 2.74
N ASN A 287 16.15 -16.96 2.44
CA ASN A 287 15.98 -16.33 1.12
C ASN A 287 15.94 -17.34 -0.06
N PRO A 288 15.02 -18.33 -0.02
CA PRO A 288 14.97 -19.43 -0.98
C PRO A 288 14.42 -19.02 -2.36
N ALA A 289 15.16 -19.34 -3.42
CA ALA A 289 14.59 -19.47 -4.75
C ALA A 289 13.73 -20.74 -4.83
N ALA A 290 12.73 -20.72 -5.71
CA ALA A 290 11.88 -21.86 -5.99
C ALA A 290 11.68 -22.02 -7.51
N LEU A 291 11.81 -23.25 -8.00
CA LEU A 291 11.51 -23.63 -9.38
C LEU A 291 10.68 -24.91 -9.35
N TYR A 292 9.43 -24.83 -9.80
CA TYR A 292 8.54 -25.99 -9.86
C TYR A 292 8.62 -26.66 -11.24
N ASP A 293 8.89 -27.96 -11.25
CA ASP A 293 8.76 -28.83 -12.40
C ASP A 293 7.39 -29.51 -12.39
N PRO A 294 6.46 -29.13 -13.30
CA PRO A 294 5.16 -29.77 -13.39
C PRO A 294 5.23 -31.20 -13.93
N ASP A 295 6.26 -31.55 -14.71
CA ASP A 295 6.39 -32.86 -15.34
C ASP A 295 6.80 -33.93 -14.32
N GLU A 296 7.74 -33.58 -13.43
CA GLU A 296 8.16 -34.42 -12.30
C GLU A 296 7.29 -34.22 -11.03
N ARG A 297 6.36 -33.25 -11.06
CA ARG A 297 5.62 -32.76 -9.88
C ARG A 297 6.54 -32.47 -8.69
N LYS A 298 7.63 -31.76 -8.96
CA LYS A 298 8.72 -31.54 -8.02
C LYS A 298 9.06 -30.06 -7.90
N LEU A 299 9.05 -29.55 -6.69
CA LEU A 299 9.58 -28.23 -6.37
C LEU A 299 11.07 -28.36 -6.04
N HIS A 300 11.89 -27.61 -6.76
CA HIS A 300 13.29 -27.38 -6.44
C HIS A 300 13.43 -26.10 -5.62
N ILE A 301 14.10 -26.19 -4.48
CA ILE A 301 14.38 -25.07 -3.57
C ILE A 301 15.90 -24.86 -3.54
N MET A 302 16.35 -23.66 -3.88
CA MET A 302 17.75 -23.26 -3.74
C MET A 302 17.82 -22.12 -2.74
N TYR A 303 18.45 -22.32 -1.60
CA TYR A 303 18.42 -21.38 -0.47
C TYR A 303 19.80 -20.82 -0.18
N ARG A 304 19.86 -19.57 0.31
CA ARG A 304 21.10 -18.98 0.83
C ARG A 304 21.43 -19.66 2.15
N ALA A 305 22.68 -20.08 2.31
CA ALA A 305 23.21 -20.68 3.52
C ALA A 305 24.44 -19.92 4.02
N VAL A 306 24.58 -19.82 5.34
CA VAL A 306 25.77 -19.28 6.00
C VAL A 306 26.15 -20.23 7.13
N GLY A 307 27.44 -20.57 7.20
CA GLY A 307 28.01 -21.40 8.27
C GLY A 307 29.24 -20.74 8.91
N ASN A 308 30.15 -21.56 9.41
CA ASN A 308 31.30 -21.14 10.22
C ASN A 308 32.30 -20.23 9.47
N SER A 309 32.29 -20.29 8.13
CA SER A 309 33.10 -19.40 7.28
C SER A 309 32.55 -17.97 7.16
N TRP A 310 31.33 -17.73 7.63
CA TRP A 310 30.57 -16.49 7.44
C TRP A 310 30.33 -16.13 5.97
N ARG A 311 30.64 -17.04 5.03
CA ARG A 311 30.44 -16.82 3.60
C ARG A 311 29.08 -17.35 3.18
N SER A 312 28.36 -16.58 2.39
CA SER A 312 27.10 -17.02 1.79
C SER A 312 27.37 -18.00 0.65
N VAL A 313 26.80 -19.19 0.75
CA VAL A 313 26.75 -20.22 -0.29
C VAL A 313 25.29 -20.56 -0.57
N MET A 314 25.01 -21.46 -1.51
CA MET A 314 23.64 -21.91 -1.77
C MET A 314 23.50 -23.40 -1.51
N GLY A 315 22.49 -23.76 -0.73
CA GLY A 315 22.06 -25.13 -0.51
C GLY A 315 20.89 -25.51 -1.42
N TYR A 316 20.58 -26.81 -1.47
CA TYR A 316 19.48 -27.35 -2.26
C TYR A 316 18.58 -28.25 -1.43
N ALA A 317 17.28 -28.14 -1.67
CA ALA A 317 16.26 -29.06 -1.18
C ALA A 317 15.17 -29.25 -2.23
N ASN A 318 14.33 -30.27 -2.08
CA ASN A 318 13.10 -30.39 -2.87
C ASN A 318 11.91 -30.86 -2.05
N SER A 319 10.74 -30.70 -2.66
CA SER A 319 9.44 -31.00 -2.07
C SER A 319 8.44 -31.36 -3.18
N THR A 320 7.58 -32.33 -2.92
CA THR A 320 6.51 -32.76 -3.84
C THR A 320 5.17 -32.12 -3.52
N ASP A 321 4.93 -31.72 -2.26
CA ASP A 321 3.72 -31.02 -1.80
C ASP A 321 3.91 -29.49 -1.67
N GLY A 322 5.14 -29.00 -1.85
CA GLY A 322 5.52 -27.60 -1.72
C GLY A 322 5.59 -27.07 -0.28
N VAL A 323 5.61 -27.95 0.72
CA VAL A 323 5.71 -27.60 2.15
C VAL A 323 6.67 -28.51 2.88
N THR A 324 6.51 -29.82 2.75
CA THR A 324 7.36 -30.84 3.38
C THR A 324 8.62 -31.05 2.55
N ILE A 325 9.79 -30.98 3.18
CA ILE A 325 11.06 -31.22 2.50
C ILE A 325 11.27 -32.72 2.35
N ASP A 326 11.32 -33.20 1.10
CA ASP A 326 11.51 -34.62 0.78
C ASP A 326 12.99 -35.00 0.88
N THR A 327 13.86 -34.17 0.30
CA THR A 327 15.31 -34.34 0.37
C THR A 327 16.01 -32.99 0.46
N LYS A 328 17.16 -33.01 1.14
CA LYS A 328 18.08 -31.87 1.31
C LYS A 328 19.48 -32.35 0.93
N GLY A 329 20.23 -31.52 0.21
CA GLY A 329 21.60 -31.85 -0.19
C GLY A 329 22.59 -31.76 0.97
N ASP A 330 23.55 -32.68 1.01
CA ASP A 330 24.60 -32.72 2.05
C ASP A 330 25.66 -31.61 1.90
N TYR A 331 25.79 -31.08 0.67
CA TYR A 331 26.78 -30.07 0.29
C TYR A 331 26.13 -28.89 -0.44
N PRO A 332 26.77 -27.70 -0.44
CA PRO A 332 26.29 -26.57 -1.22
C PRO A 332 26.17 -26.94 -2.71
N CYS A 333 25.05 -26.55 -3.34
CA CYS A 333 24.84 -26.70 -4.78
C CYS A 333 25.47 -25.54 -5.59
N TYR A 334 25.87 -24.47 -4.91
CA TYR A 334 26.65 -23.37 -5.50
C TYR A 334 27.56 -22.74 -4.44
N VAL A 335 28.83 -22.57 -4.79
CA VAL A 335 29.82 -21.86 -3.97
C VAL A 335 30.45 -20.72 -4.79
N PRO A 336 31.08 -19.72 -4.15
CA PRO A 336 31.87 -18.72 -4.85
C PRO A 336 32.96 -19.31 -5.75
N ARG A 337 32.98 -18.87 -7.00
CA ARG A 337 33.86 -19.32 -8.09
C ARG A 337 34.58 -18.16 -8.80
N ALA A 338 34.22 -16.92 -8.49
CA ALA A 338 34.86 -15.71 -9.01
C ALA A 338 35.25 -14.71 -7.89
N PRO A 339 36.23 -13.81 -8.12
CA PRO A 339 36.67 -12.84 -7.11
C PRO A 339 35.56 -11.96 -6.54
N PHE A 340 34.59 -11.57 -7.37
CA PHE A 340 33.45 -10.73 -6.96
C PHE A 340 32.39 -11.47 -6.12
N GLU A 341 32.49 -12.80 -6.01
CA GLU A 341 31.68 -13.63 -5.10
C GLU A 341 32.45 -13.98 -3.82
N GLY A 342 33.69 -13.51 -3.68
CA GLY A 342 34.60 -13.93 -2.62
C GLY A 342 34.28 -13.32 -1.25
N GLN A 343 35.24 -13.46 -0.35
CA GLN A 343 35.27 -12.73 0.91
C GLN A 343 36.67 -12.17 1.05
N HIS A 344 36.80 -10.84 1.11
CA HIS A 344 38.06 -10.21 1.47
C HIS A 344 38.39 -10.56 2.92
N LEU A 345 39.64 -10.99 3.14
CA LEU A 345 40.22 -11.20 4.46
C LEU A 345 41.23 -10.07 4.73
N PRO A 346 41.24 -9.48 5.93
CA PRO A 346 40.42 -9.82 7.09
C PRO A 346 38.94 -9.39 6.94
N TYR A 347 38.04 -10.15 7.58
CA TYR A 347 36.63 -9.81 7.68
C TYR A 347 36.44 -8.40 8.25
N ASN A 348 35.67 -7.57 7.55
CA ASN A 348 35.26 -6.27 8.04
C ASN A 348 33.78 -6.30 8.51
N PRO A 349 33.52 -6.51 9.81
CA PRO A 349 32.15 -6.49 10.36
C PRO A 349 31.46 -5.12 10.22
N PHE A 350 32.22 -4.08 9.88
CA PHE A 350 31.72 -2.71 9.72
C PHE A 350 31.50 -2.32 8.26
N SER A 351 31.55 -3.27 7.31
CA SER A 351 31.20 -2.94 5.93
C SER A 351 29.75 -2.43 5.90
N PRO A 352 29.48 -1.25 5.31
CA PRO A 352 28.13 -0.70 5.24
C PRO A 352 27.19 -1.53 4.34
N TYR A 353 27.71 -2.55 3.67
CA TYR A 353 27.01 -3.38 2.70
C TYR A 353 26.62 -4.77 3.22
N THR A 354 27.12 -5.16 4.40
CA THR A 354 26.80 -6.44 5.04
C THR A 354 25.29 -6.60 5.21
N SER A 355 24.76 -7.75 4.80
CA SER A 355 23.33 -8.05 4.82
C SER A 355 23.10 -9.47 5.33
N GLY A 356 22.33 -9.60 6.41
CA GLY A 356 22.21 -10.86 7.14
C GLY A 356 23.54 -11.28 7.79
N PRO A 357 23.70 -12.57 8.16
CA PRO A 357 24.92 -13.07 8.79
C PRO A 357 26.13 -13.14 7.86
N GLY A 358 25.97 -12.99 6.55
CA GLY A 358 27.05 -13.20 5.58
C GLY A 358 28.04 -12.03 5.49
N ALA A 359 29.32 -12.36 5.39
CA ALA A 359 30.46 -11.46 5.24
C ALA A 359 30.94 -11.28 3.78
N GLY A 360 30.21 -11.86 2.83
CA GLY A 360 30.59 -12.04 1.43
C GLY A 360 29.91 -13.30 0.87
N GLY A 361 30.10 -13.60 -0.40
CA GLY A 361 29.53 -14.78 -1.05
C GLY A 361 28.45 -14.49 -2.08
N CYS A 362 27.63 -15.53 -2.30
CA CYS A 362 26.50 -15.54 -3.21
C CYS A 362 25.21 -15.47 -2.39
N GLU A 363 24.44 -14.39 -2.55
CA GLU A 363 23.28 -14.10 -1.70
C GLU A 363 21.98 -14.10 -2.50
N ASP A 364 20.90 -14.55 -1.84
CA ASP A 364 19.51 -14.41 -2.27
C ASP A 364 19.26 -14.89 -3.73
N PRO A 365 19.37 -16.21 -3.99
CA PRO A 365 19.17 -16.76 -5.34
C PRO A 365 17.76 -16.48 -5.88
N ARG A 366 17.64 -16.37 -7.19
CA ARG A 366 16.40 -16.53 -7.97
C ARG A 366 16.65 -17.40 -9.18
N LEU A 367 15.70 -18.29 -9.45
CA LEU A 367 15.81 -19.31 -10.50
C LEU A 367 14.73 -19.10 -11.56
N THR A 368 15.14 -18.94 -12.81
CA THR A 368 14.23 -18.84 -13.95
C THR A 368 14.60 -19.89 -14.99
N ARG A 369 13.67 -20.80 -15.29
CA ARG A 369 13.83 -21.75 -16.42
C ARG A 369 13.42 -21.07 -17.72
N ILE A 370 14.29 -21.11 -18.71
CA ILE A 370 14.02 -20.67 -20.08
C ILE A 370 14.50 -21.78 -21.00
N LYS A 371 13.56 -22.47 -21.66
CA LYS A 371 13.82 -23.65 -22.49
C LYS A 371 14.58 -24.74 -21.70
N ASP A 372 15.77 -25.08 -22.16
CA ASP A 372 16.67 -26.12 -21.68
C ASP A 372 17.71 -25.60 -20.66
N LYS A 373 17.61 -24.34 -20.23
CA LYS A 373 18.51 -23.75 -19.24
C LYS A 373 17.76 -23.26 -18.01
N VAL A 374 18.39 -23.39 -16.86
CA VAL A 374 18.00 -22.71 -15.62
C VAL A 374 19.00 -21.58 -15.39
N TYR A 375 18.49 -20.36 -15.34
CA TYR A 375 19.26 -19.17 -15.03
C TYR A 375 19.17 -18.84 -13.55
N LEU A 376 20.31 -18.53 -12.96
CA LEU A 376 20.48 -18.13 -11.57
C LEU A 376 20.90 -16.65 -11.53
N THR A 377 20.03 -15.81 -10.98
CA THR A 377 20.38 -14.44 -10.58
C THR A 377 20.52 -14.35 -9.07
N TYR A 378 21.51 -13.60 -8.61
CA TYR A 378 21.85 -13.49 -7.19
C TYR A 378 22.67 -12.22 -6.96
N VAL A 379 22.86 -11.88 -5.70
CA VAL A 379 23.78 -10.81 -5.29
C VAL A 379 25.16 -11.42 -5.05
N ALA A 380 26.15 -10.96 -5.78
CA ALA A 380 27.55 -11.26 -5.52
C ALA A 380 28.15 -10.13 -4.67
N TYR A 381 28.77 -10.52 -3.56
CA TYR A 381 29.39 -9.58 -2.63
C TYR A 381 30.76 -10.12 -2.21
N ASP A 382 31.80 -9.34 -2.44
CA ASP A 382 33.20 -9.71 -2.15
C ASP A 382 33.61 -9.39 -0.70
N GLY A 383 32.69 -8.90 0.13
CA GLY A 383 32.96 -8.46 1.51
C GLY A 383 33.45 -7.01 1.64
N TRP A 384 33.66 -6.30 0.53
CA TRP A 384 34.27 -4.96 0.55
C TRP A 384 33.57 -3.95 -0.37
N SER A 385 33.42 -4.32 -1.64
CA SER A 385 32.85 -3.49 -2.70
C SER A 385 31.32 -3.45 -2.64
N SER A 386 30.71 -2.49 -3.35
CA SER A 386 29.26 -2.43 -3.52
C SER A 386 28.72 -3.77 -4.03
N PRO A 387 27.70 -4.39 -3.38
CA PRO A 387 27.11 -5.64 -3.84
C PRO A 387 26.50 -5.49 -5.24
N ARG A 388 26.66 -6.54 -6.06
CA ARG A 388 26.35 -6.52 -7.49
C ARG A 388 25.39 -7.63 -7.86
N ALA A 389 24.50 -7.37 -8.82
CA ALA A 389 23.77 -8.44 -9.48
C ALA A 389 24.70 -9.27 -10.38
N ALA A 390 24.62 -10.58 -10.22
CA ALA A 390 25.35 -11.58 -10.99
C ALA A 390 24.40 -12.58 -11.65
N LEU A 391 24.90 -13.24 -12.71
CA LEU A 391 24.19 -14.23 -13.50
C LEU A 391 25.07 -15.46 -13.72
N SER A 392 24.48 -16.64 -13.56
CA SER A 392 25.03 -17.92 -14.01
C SER A 392 23.89 -18.75 -14.61
N HIS A 393 24.21 -19.83 -15.33
CA HIS A 393 23.22 -20.76 -15.82
C HIS A 393 23.72 -22.19 -15.80
N ILE A 394 22.78 -23.12 -15.87
CA ILE A 394 23.03 -24.56 -15.92
C ILE A 394 22.05 -25.20 -16.90
N SER A 395 22.39 -26.34 -17.47
CA SER A 395 21.42 -27.11 -18.26
C SER A 395 20.29 -27.60 -17.35
N TYR A 396 19.07 -27.68 -17.89
CA TYR A 396 17.92 -28.16 -17.13
C TYR A 396 18.10 -29.62 -16.69
N ASP A 397 18.68 -30.44 -17.56
CA ASP A 397 18.95 -31.84 -17.26
C ASP A 397 19.99 -32.00 -16.15
N ASP A 398 21.03 -31.17 -16.12
CA ASP A 398 21.98 -31.16 -15.01
C ASP A 398 21.31 -30.71 -13.71
N PHE A 399 20.50 -29.64 -13.76
CA PHE A 399 19.82 -29.09 -12.59
C PHE A 399 18.86 -30.10 -11.95
N LYS A 400 17.99 -30.75 -12.73
CA LYS A 400 17.00 -31.70 -12.19
C LYS A 400 17.64 -32.98 -11.61
N ASN A 401 18.79 -33.37 -12.15
CA ASN A 401 19.58 -34.52 -11.71
C ASN A 401 20.61 -34.17 -10.61
N ASN A 402 20.60 -32.94 -10.09
CA ASN A 402 21.53 -32.44 -9.08
C ASN A 402 23.02 -32.49 -9.50
N ASN A 403 23.30 -32.45 -10.81
CA ASN A 403 24.67 -32.33 -11.34
C ASN A 403 25.03 -30.85 -11.40
N TRP A 404 25.63 -30.26 -10.37
CA TRP A 404 25.81 -28.79 -10.23
C TRP A 404 26.86 -28.15 -11.16
N ASN A 405 26.77 -28.39 -12.47
CA ASN A 405 27.66 -27.92 -13.53
C ASN A 405 27.30 -26.49 -13.99
N TRP A 406 27.35 -25.53 -13.08
CA TRP A 406 27.05 -24.13 -13.38
C TRP A 406 28.08 -23.49 -14.33
N SER A 407 27.64 -22.66 -15.27
CA SER A 407 28.50 -21.82 -16.10
C SER A 407 29.33 -20.87 -15.23
N TYR A 408 30.48 -20.38 -15.73
CA TYR A 408 31.19 -19.31 -15.04
C TYR A 408 30.26 -18.10 -14.82
N PRO A 409 30.26 -17.48 -13.63
CA PRO A 409 29.37 -16.36 -13.35
C PRO A 409 29.85 -15.07 -14.00
N VAL A 410 28.90 -14.19 -14.33
CA VAL A 410 29.16 -12.87 -14.90
C VAL A 410 28.41 -11.79 -14.12
N ILE A 411 29.02 -10.63 -13.95
CA ILE A 411 28.37 -9.46 -13.35
C ILE A 411 27.54 -8.76 -14.41
N ILE A 412 26.29 -8.44 -14.08
CA ILE A 412 25.33 -7.80 -15.00
C ILE A 412 24.91 -6.40 -14.56
N SER A 413 25.37 -5.93 -13.40
CA SER A 413 25.09 -4.57 -12.87
C SER A 413 26.31 -3.67 -12.98
N LYS A 414 26.15 -2.34 -12.88
CA LYS A 414 27.27 -1.37 -13.06
C LYS A 414 28.26 -1.33 -11.88
N PRO A 415 29.57 -1.12 -12.12
CA PRO A 415 30.56 -0.98 -11.05
C PRO A 415 30.30 0.23 -10.15
N GLY A 416 30.60 0.08 -8.86
CA GLY A 416 30.36 1.10 -7.84
C GLY A 416 28.90 1.28 -7.43
N VAL A 417 27.94 0.70 -8.15
CA VAL A 417 26.51 0.82 -7.87
C VAL A 417 26.01 -0.39 -7.08
N ILE A 418 25.31 -0.14 -5.97
CA ILE A 418 24.65 -1.20 -5.20
C ILE A 418 23.40 -1.64 -5.97
N ASP A 419 23.42 -2.88 -6.44
CA ASP A 419 22.33 -3.44 -7.23
C ASP A 419 21.96 -4.83 -6.70
N LYS A 420 20.67 -5.02 -6.41
CA LYS A 420 20.15 -6.23 -5.77
C LYS A 420 18.87 -6.68 -6.46
N ASN A 421 18.34 -7.84 -6.04
CA ASN A 421 17.01 -8.31 -6.45
C ASN A 421 16.86 -8.54 -7.96
N ALA A 422 17.94 -8.94 -8.63
CA ALA A 422 17.88 -9.26 -10.04
C ALA A 422 16.98 -10.49 -10.28
N VAL A 423 16.01 -10.39 -11.18
CA VAL A 423 15.13 -11.49 -11.59
C VAL A 423 14.87 -11.45 -13.09
N ILE A 424 14.84 -12.61 -13.73
CA ILE A 424 14.60 -12.76 -15.17
C ILE A 424 13.17 -13.24 -15.37
N PHE A 425 12.45 -12.63 -16.32
CA PHE A 425 11.13 -13.12 -16.73
C PHE A 425 11.25 -14.48 -17.43
N PRO A 426 10.33 -15.43 -17.19
CA PRO A 426 10.40 -16.77 -17.79
C PRO A 426 10.11 -16.79 -19.29
N GLU A 427 9.60 -15.68 -19.85
CA GLU A 427 9.41 -15.54 -21.29
C GLU A 427 9.87 -14.16 -21.78
N LYS A 428 10.18 -14.10 -23.08
CA LYS A 428 10.44 -12.84 -23.77
C LYS A 428 9.18 -12.00 -23.88
N VAL A 429 9.32 -10.69 -23.73
CA VAL A 429 8.28 -9.70 -24.01
C VAL A 429 8.72 -8.89 -25.22
N ASN A 430 7.87 -8.84 -26.25
CA ASN A 430 8.17 -8.16 -27.53
C ASN A 430 9.53 -8.58 -28.13
N GLY A 431 9.86 -9.88 -28.05
CA GLY A 431 11.09 -10.45 -28.61
C GLY A 431 12.37 -10.27 -27.77
N LYS A 432 12.32 -9.51 -26.66
CA LYS A 432 13.45 -9.26 -25.76
C LYS A 432 13.29 -9.97 -24.43
N TYR A 433 14.40 -10.33 -23.80
CA TYR A 433 14.39 -10.77 -22.40
C TYR A 433 14.13 -9.57 -21.50
N VAL A 434 13.42 -9.79 -20.40
CA VAL A 434 13.12 -8.75 -19.42
C VAL A 434 13.79 -9.11 -18.10
N ILE A 435 14.56 -8.17 -17.56
CA ILE A 435 15.25 -8.31 -16.29
C ILE A 435 14.77 -7.19 -15.37
N MET A 436 14.34 -7.56 -14.17
CA MET A 436 14.16 -6.61 -13.08
C MET A 436 15.36 -6.63 -12.17
N HIS A 437 15.70 -5.50 -11.58
CA HIS A 437 16.76 -5.35 -10.59
C HIS A 437 16.44 -4.15 -9.69
N ARG A 438 17.33 -3.75 -8.80
CA ARG A 438 17.01 -2.74 -7.78
C ARG A 438 18.23 -1.94 -7.41
N ILE A 439 18.26 -0.70 -7.90
CA ILE A 439 19.04 0.40 -7.32
C ILE A 439 18.09 1.16 -6.40
N PHE A 440 18.52 1.43 -5.17
CA PHE A 440 17.65 2.05 -4.17
C PHE A 440 17.03 3.36 -4.68
N PRO A 441 15.71 3.61 -4.49
CA PRO A 441 14.73 2.77 -3.78
C PRO A 441 13.81 1.94 -4.70
N ASP A 442 14.04 1.98 -6.02
CA ASP A 442 13.08 1.59 -7.07
C ASP A 442 13.31 0.16 -7.59
N ILE A 443 12.24 -0.55 -7.96
CA ILE A 443 12.37 -1.72 -8.85
C ILE A 443 12.63 -1.18 -10.25
N LEU A 444 13.75 -1.57 -10.84
CA LEU A 444 14.17 -1.19 -12.18
C LEU A 444 13.87 -2.31 -13.17
N ILE A 445 13.66 -1.96 -14.44
CA ILE A 445 13.31 -2.90 -15.52
C ILE A 445 14.12 -2.56 -16.77
N ASP A 446 14.77 -3.58 -17.34
CA ASP A 446 15.48 -3.51 -18.61
C ASP A 446 14.98 -4.58 -19.59
N TYR A 447 15.06 -4.23 -20.87
CA TYR A 447 14.87 -5.16 -21.99
C TYR A 447 16.22 -5.42 -22.66
N VAL A 448 16.63 -6.68 -22.75
CA VAL A 448 17.91 -7.09 -23.32
C VAL A 448 17.71 -8.11 -24.44
N ASP A 449 18.58 -8.08 -25.45
CA ASP A 449 18.49 -8.97 -26.61
C ASP A 449 18.98 -10.40 -26.31
N THR A 450 19.98 -10.51 -25.44
CA THR A 450 20.59 -11.78 -25.00
C THR A 450 20.78 -11.82 -23.49
N LEU A 451 20.86 -13.03 -22.93
CA LEU A 451 21.26 -13.30 -21.55
C LEU A 451 22.75 -13.71 -21.46
N ASP A 452 23.45 -13.75 -22.59
CA ASP A 452 24.89 -14.02 -22.66
C ASP A 452 25.66 -12.71 -22.48
N PHE A 453 25.76 -12.25 -21.23
CA PHE A 453 26.50 -11.04 -20.87
C PHE A 453 28.01 -11.29 -20.98
N ASP A 454 28.74 -10.29 -21.48
CA ASP A 454 30.21 -10.28 -21.64
C ASP A 454 30.96 -9.85 -20.36
N GLY A 455 30.24 -9.34 -19.36
CA GLY A 455 30.81 -8.76 -18.14
C GLY A 455 31.21 -7.28 -18.25
N GLU A 456 30.96 -6.66 -19.40
CA GLU A 456 31.22 -5.24 -19.68
C GLU A 456 29.93 -4.46 -19.99
N THR A 457 28.92 -5.15 -20.52
CA THR A 457 27.57 -4.64 -20.74
C THR A 457 26.75 -4.83 -19.47
N PHE A 458 26.12 -3.76 -18.99
CA PHE A 458 25.38 -3.76 -17.73
C PHE A 458 23.94 -3.30 -17.89
N LEU A 459 23.09 -3.74 -16.96
CA LEU A 459 21.74 -3.23 -16.75
C LEU A 459 21.76 -1.72 -16.52
N GLU A 460 20.81 -1.02 -17.11
CA GLU A 460 20.73 0.45 -17.10
C GLU A 460 19.65 0.97 -16.17
N GLY A 461 18.58 0.20 -15.97
CA GLY A 461 17.38 0.61 -15.26
C GLY A 461 16.50 1.56 -16.08
N LYS A 462 16.24 1.25 -17.36
CA LYS A 462 15.50 2.13 -18.27
C LYS A 462 14.11 2.52 -17.80
N TYR A 463 13.43 1.61 -17.10
CA TYR A 463 12.11 1.85 -16.53
C TYR A 463 12.12 1.54 -15.04
N LYS A 464 11.15 2.09 -14.31
CA LYS A 464 11.10 1.93 -12.86
C LYS A 464 9.68 1.87 -12.30
N ILE A 465 9.54 1.10 -11.24
CA ILE A 465 8.36 1.05 -10.36
C ILE A 465 8.80 1.57 -9.00
N PRO A 466 8.39 2.80 -8.62
CA PRO A 466 8.84 3.40 -7.37
C PRO A 466 8.06 2.90 -6.14
N PRO A 467 8.59 3.14 -4.93
CA PRO A 467 7.81 3.14 -3.68
C PRO A 467 6.62 4.11 -3.77
N ARG A 468 5.55 3.83 -3.00
CA ARG A 468 4.38 4.72 -2.93
C ARG A 468 4.46 5.58 -1.67
N LEU A 469 4.46 6.91 -1.85
CA LEU A 469 4.47 7.85 -0.72
C LEU A 469 3.30 7.55 0.24
N ASN A 470 3.57 7.61 1.55
CA ASN A 470 2.60 7.37 2.63
C ASN A 470 1.92 5.99 2.64
N SER A 471 2.44 5.02 1.88
CA SER A 471 1.96 3.63 1.87
C SER A 471 2.84 2.71 2.73
N TRP A 472 2.43 1.44 2.88
CA TRP A 472 3.22 0.38 3.52
C TRP A 472 4.49 0.00 2.74
N ASP A 473 4.61 0.49 1.50
CA ASP A 473 5.75 0.30 0.61
C ASP A 473 6.37 1.65 0.21
N SER A 474 6.55 2.53 1.20
CA SER A 474 6.94 3.94 1.01
C SER A 474 8.45 4.20 0.96
N ARG A 475 9.29 3.36 1.56
CA ARG A 475 10.74 3.62 1.68
C ARG A 475 11.54 2.97 0.57
N LYS A 476 11.30 1.69 0.31
CA LYS A 476 11.96 0.93 -0.78
C LYS A 476 11.13 -0.27 -1.19
N VAL A 477 11.28 -0.65 -2.44
CA VAL A 477 10.68 -1.85 -3.04
C VAL A 477 11.73 -2.69 -3.73
N GLY A 478 11.49 -4.00 -3.82
CA GLY A 478 12.37 -4.92 -4.52
C GLY A 478 11.63 -6.14 -5.02
N ALA A 479 11.95 -6.57 -6.26
CA ALA A 479 11.40 -7.80 -6.81
C ALA A 479 11.79 -9.00 -5.91
N GLY A 480 10.82 -9.87 -5.65
CA GLY A 480 11.05 -11.08 -4.87
C GLY A 480 11.46 -12.23 -5.80
N PRO A 481 10.54 -13.16 -6.09
CA PRO A 481 10.72 -14.20 -7.11
C PRO A 481 10.54 -13.70 -8.55
N PRO A 482 10.98 -14.49 -9.54
CA PRO A 482 10.60 -14.31 -10.94
C PRO A 482 9.07 -14.19 -11.11
N PRO A 483 8.57 -13.29 -11.97
CA PRO A 483 7.14 -13.12 -12.17
C PRO A 483 6.46 -14.37 -12.77
N ILE A 484 5.26 -14.67 -12.28
CA ILE A 484 4.43 -15.76 -12.79
C ILE A 484 3.52 -15.22 -13.89
N LYS A 485 3.57 -15.80 -15.09
CA LYS A 485 2.67 -15.43 -16.17
C LYS A 485 1.25 -15.88 -15.85
N THR A 486 0.29 -14.98 -16.04
CA THR A 486 -1.14 -15.27 -15.86
C THR A 486 -1.91 -14.81 -17.11
N LYS A 487 -3.19 -15.19 -17.21
CA LYS A 487 -4.07 -14.67 -18.29
C LYS A 487 -4.34 -13.16 -18.20
N HIS A 488 -4.02 -12.53 -17.07
CA HIS A 488 -4.33 -11.12 -16.81
C HIS A 488 -3.09 -10.21 -16.77
N GLY A 489 -1.89 -10.79 -16.73
CA GLY A 489 -0.67 -10.04 -16.43
C GLY A 489 0.43 -10.93 -15.88
N TRP A 490 1.59 -10.33 -15.64
CA TRP A 490 2.68 -10.93 -14.88
C TRP A 490 2.45 -10.68 -13.39
N LEU A 491 2.20 -11.73 -12.62
CA LEU A 491 2.09 -11.65 -11.17
C LEU A 491 3.51 -11.56 -10.58
N LEU A 492 3.84 -10.41 -10.01
CA LEU A 492 5.08 -10.19 -9.28
C LEU A 492 4.79 -10.12 -7.78
N ILE A 493 5.39 -11.03 -7.02
CA ILE A 493 5.52 -10.89 -5.57
C ILE A 493 6.76 -10.03 -5.29
N TYR A 494 6.62 -9.03 -4.44
CA TYR A 494 7.71 -8.10 -4.13
C TYR A 494 7.81 -7.89 -2.62
N HIS A 495 8.99 -7.46 -2.15
CA HIS A 495 9.14 -6.98 -0.79
C HIS A 495 9.14 -5.46 -0.75
N ALA A 496 8.72 -4.91 0.39
CA ALA A 496 8.84 -3.51 0.67
C ALA A 496 9.16 -3.23 2.14
N VAL A 497 9.63 -2.01 2.37
CA VAL A 497 9.82 -1.42 3.69
C VAL A 497 9.13 -0.07 3.68
N ASP A 498 8.44 0.28 4.77
CA ASP A 498 7.84 1.61 4.96
C ASP A 498 8.74 2.54 5.77
N GLU A 499 8.51 3.84 5.64
CA GLU A 499 9.28 4.87 6.35
C GLU A 499 9.11 4.81 7.88
N LYS A 500 7.94 4.39 8.38
CA LYS A 500 7.63 4.39 9.82
C LYS A 500 8.21 3.16 10.52
N ARG A 501 8.28 2.03 9.82
CA ARG A 501 8.85 0.76 10.29
C ARG A 501 10.04 0.38 9.43
N GLY A 502 11.03 1.27 9.37
CA GLY A 502 12.20 1.16 8.49
C GLY A 502 13.05 -0.11 8.64
N HIS A 503 12.79 -0.97 9.62
CA HIS A 503 13.44 -2.27 9.80
C HIS A 503 12.60 -3.46 9.31
N GLN A 504 11.27 -3.30 9.16
CA GLN A 504 10.37 -4.39 8.82
C GLN A 504 10.29 -4.62 7.30
N TYR A 505 10.57 -5.85 6.88
CA TYR A 505 10.38 -6.29 5.51
C TYR A 505 9.05 -7.01 5.40
N GLN A 506 8.21 -6.55 4.48
CA GLN A 506 6.86 -7.06 4.25
C GLN A 506 6.69 -7.46 2.78
N MET A 507 5.72 -8.30 2.47
CA MET A 507 5.43 -8.76 1.11
C MET A 507 4.22 -8.06 0.52
N GLY A 508 4.25 -7.78 -0.78
CA GLY A 508 3.09 -7.39 -1.56
C GLY A 508 3.02 -8.14 -2.88
N ALA A 509 1.95 -7.88 -3.62
CA ALA A 509 1.79 -8.37 -4.98
C ALA A 509 1.43 -7.24 -5.93
N MET A 510 1.92 -7.33 -7.16
CA MET A 510 1.49 -6.50 -8.27
C MET A 510 1.24 -7.35 -9.50
N LEU A 511 0.27 -6.94 -10.30
CA LEU A 511 0.01 -7.51 -11.61
C LEU A 511 0.52 -6.52 -12.66
N LEU A 512 1.45 -6.95 -13.49
CA LEU A 512 2.06 -6.11 -14.54
C LEU A 512 1.48 -6.48 -15.91
N ASN A 513 1.46 -5.55 -16.85
CA ASN A 513 0.92 -5.81 -18.18
C ASN A 513 1.74 -6.84 -18.97
N LEU A 514 1.06 -7.77 -19.65
CA LEU A 514 1.70 -8.85 -20.41
C LEU A 514 2.61 -8.37 -21.54
N SER A 515 2.16 -7.33 -22.27
CA SER A 515 2.89 -6.75 -23.41
C SER A 515 3.86 -5.65 -23.01
N ASP A 516 3.69 -5.09 -21.81
CA ASP A 516 4.52 -3.99 -21.31
C ASP A 516 4.63 -4.07 -19.77
N PRO A 517 5.54 -4.91 -19.24
CA PRO A 517 5.71 -5.11 -17.79
C PRO A 517 6.14 -3.85 -17.03
N THR A 518 6.41 -2.73 -17.70
CA THR A 518 6.65 -1.44 -17.05
C THR A 518 5.36 -0.82 -16.50
N LYS A 519 4.20 -1.31 -16.93
CA LYS A 519 2.88 -0.84 -16.49
C LYS A 519 2.30 -1.76 -15.43
N VAL A 520 2.10 -1.20 -14.23
CA VAL A 520 1.33 -1.82 -13.15
C VAL A 520 -0.16 -1.76 -13.49
N ILE A 521 -0.84 -2.91 -13.48
CA ILE A 521 -2.30 -3.04 -13.65
C ILE A 521 -3.00 -2.91 -12.30
N SER A 522 -2.48 -3.63 -11.31
CA SER A 522 -2.96 -3.60 -9.93
C SER A 522 -1.84 -3.90 -8.96
N ARG A 523 -1.98 -3.42 -7.72
CA ARG A 523 -0.95 -3.51 -6.69
C ARG A 523 -1.60 -3.46 -5.32
N THR A 524 -1.24 -4.37 -4.43
CA THR A 524 -1.93 -4.52 -3.15
C THR A 524 -1.83 -3.24 -2.30
N SER A 525 -2.97 -2.74 -1.83
CA SER A 525 -3.04 -1.59 -0.91
C SER A 525 -2.51 -1.91 0.50
N GLN A 526 -2.39 -3.18 0.84
CA GLN A 526 -1.83 -3.70 2.10
C GLN A 526 -0.76 -4.77 1.83
N PRO A 527 0.11 -5.09 2.80
CA PRO A 527 0.96 -6.26 2.73
C PRO A 527 0.13 -7.55 2.61
N ILE A 528 0.55 -8.48 1.75
CA ILE A 528 -0.03 -9.82 1.68
C ILE A 528 0.51 -10.74 2.78
N ALA A 529 1.68 -10.40 3.35
CA ALA A 529 2.27 -11.02 4.53
C ALA A 529 3.22 -10.03 5.24
N SER A 530 3.20 -10.06 6.58
CA SER A 530 4.03 -9.23 7.48
C SER A 530 4.71 -10.13 8.54
N PRO A 531 5.82 -9.71 9.16
CA PRO A 531 6.50 -10.48 10.19
C PRO A 531 5.67 -10.52 11.49
N THR A 532 5.05 -11.64 11.78
CA THR A 532 4.14 -11.84 12.93
C THR A 532 4.44 -13.08 13.75
N HIS A 533 5.33 -13.95 13.27
CA HIS A 533 5.69 -15.20 13.94
C HIS A 533 7.10 -15.14 14.51
N TRP A 534 7.40 -15.99 15.49
CA TRP A 534 8.71 -16.02 16.17
C TRP A 534 9.85 -16.21 15.16
N TYR A 535 9.73 -17.13 14.20
CA TYR A 535 10.76 -17.39 13.17
C TYR A 535 10.96 -16.23 12.16
N GLU A 536 10.19 -15.14 12.28
CA GLU A 536 10.35 -13.91 11.47
C GLU A 536 10.92 -12.75 12.31
N ASN A 537 11.02 -12.96 13.62
CA ASN A 537 11.42 -11.95 14.60
C ASN A 537 12.59 -12.40 15.49
N GLU A 538 12.83 -13.71 15.62
CA GLU A 538 13.86 -14.35 16.43
C GLU A 538 14.85 -15.05 15.51
N GLY A 539 15.88 -14.31 15.10
CA GLY A 539 16.95 -14.77 14.22
C GLY A 539 18.01 -13.69 14.11
N PHE A 540 18.82 -13.73 13.06
CA PHE A 540 19.86 -12.73 12.83
C PHE A 540 19.29 -11.31 12.69
N LYS A 541 18.10 -11.18 12.10
CA LYS A 541 17.43 -9.88 11.90
C LYS A 541 15.94 -9.96 12.17
N SER A 542 15.48 -9.30 13.21
CA SER A 542 14.06 -9.24 13.53
C SER A 542 13.23 -8.48 12.49
N GLY A 543 11.97 -8.88 12.32
CA GLY A 543 10.99 -8.18 11.48
C GLY A 543 11.15 -8.46 9.98
N VAL A 544 11.58 -9.66 9.58
CA VAL A 544 11.87 -9.97 8.17
C VAL A 544 10.99 -11.09 7.64
N VAL A 545 10.21 -10.77 6.59
CA VAL A 545 9.68 -11.74 5.63
C VAL A 545 10.16 -11.37 4.22
N TYR A 546 11.05 -12.19 3.64
CA TYR A 546 11.77 -11.83 2.41
C TYR A 546 11.57 -12.87 1.29
N PRO A 547 10.70 -12.61 0.29
CA PRO A 547 10.36 -13.58 -0.75
C PRO A 547 11.44 -13.63 -1.83
N CYS A 548 11.89 -14.84 -2.17
CA CYS A 548 12.80 -15.09 -3.30
C CYS A 548 12.26 -16.18 -4.26
N GLY A 549 11.28 -16.98 -3.84
CA GLY A 549 10.72 -18.08 -4.61
C GLY A 549 9.20 -18.05 -4.60
N ALA A 550 8.57 -18.38 -5.73
CA ALA A 550 7.14 -18.63 -5.79
C ALA A 550 6.82 -19.63 -6.89
N ALA A 551 5.78 -20.43 -6.66
CA ALA A 551 5.28 -21.39 -7.63
C ALA A 551 3.78 -21.60 -7.45
N VAL A 552 3.09 -22.02 -8.50
CA VAL A 552 1.71 -22.51 -8.40
C VAL A 552 1.74 -24.02 -8.38
N ILE A 553 1.33 -24.63 -7.27
CA ILE A 553 1.33 -26.08 -7.04
C ILE A 553 -0.09 -26.46 -6.63
N ASP A 554 -0.68 -27.44 -7.32
CA ASP A 554 -2.04 -27.95 -7.05
C ASP A 554 -3.08 -26.82 -6.76
N GLU A 555 -3.17 -25.87 -7.70
CA GLU A 555 -4.04 -24.68 -7.66
C GLU A 555 -3.79 -23.67 -6.52
N ASN A 556 -2.74 -23.84 -5.74
CA ASN A 556 -2.31 -22.90 -4.71
C ASN A 556 -1.09 -22.12 -5.16
N LEU A 557 -1.06 -20.83 -4.85
CA LEU A 557 0.15 -20.03 -4.93
C LEU A 557 0.97 -20.27 -3.67
N HIS A 558 2.17 -20.79 -3.83
CA HIS A 558 3.17 -20.93 -2.77
C HIS A 558 4.20 -19.82 -2.90
N VAL A 559 4.49 -19.11 -1.82
CA VAL A 559 5.54 -18.09 -1.74
C VAL A 559 6.54 -18.52 -0.67
N TYR A 560 7.78 -18.77 -1.12
CA TYR A 560 8.90 -19.19 -0.28
C TYR A 560 9.75 -17.98 0.10
N TYR A 561 10.06 -17.88 1.38
CA TYR A 561 10.65 -16.67 1.95
C TYR A 561 11.64 -16.93 3.08
N GLY A 562 12.57 -15.99 3.26
CA GLY A 562 13.43 -15.92 4.42
C GLY A 562 12.71 -15.31 5.61
N GLY A 563 12.70 -16.02 6.73
CA GLY A 563 12.27 -15.52 8.05
C GLY A 563 13.49 -15.11 8.86
N ALA A 564 13.47 -13.87 9.37
CA ALA A 564 14.50 -13.31 10.25
C ALA A 564 15.97 -13.37 9.76
N ASP A 565 16.21 -13.44 8.45
CA ASP A 565 17.52 -13.76 7.84
C ASP A 565 18.14 -15.05 8.45
N THR A 566 17.32 -16.06 8.75
CA THR A 566 17.76 -17.29 9.45
C THR A 566 17.06 -18.56 8.97
N TYR A 567 15.76 -18.49 8.65
CA TYR A 567 14.95 -19.66 8.30
C TYR A 567 14.37 -19.58 6.90
N VAL A 568 14.08 -20.74 6.30
CA VAL A 568 13.23 -20.84 5.11
C VAL A 568 11.82 -21.17 5.54
N CYS A 569 10.87 -20.39 5.03
CA CYS A 569 9.44 -20.51 5.31
C CYS A 569 8.64 -20.52 4.01
N VAL A 570 7.38 -20.95 4.08
CA VAL A 570 6.41 -20.90 2.98
C VAL A 570 5.06 -20.37 3.45
N ALA A 571 4.40 -19.60 2.59
CA ALA A 571 3.02 -19.18 2.78
C ALA A 571 2.21 -19.46 1.51
N THR A 572 0.96 -19.86 1.68
CA THR A 572 0.09 -20.35 0.60
C THR A 572 -1.24 -19.63 0.54
N THR A 573 -1.88 -19.68 -0.62
CA THR A 573 -3.24 -19.16 -0.83
C THR A 573 -3.84 -19.77 -2.10
N PRO A 574 -5.17 -19.98 -2.19
CA PRO A 574 -5.79 -20.43 -3.43
C PRO A 574 -5.53 -19.45 -4.57
N TYR A 575 -4.86 -19.91 -5.64
CA TYR A 575 -4.29 -19.05 -6.68
C TYR A 575 -5.34 -18.23 -7.42
N ARG A 576 -6.47 -18.84 -7.82
CA ARG A 576 -7.54 -18.15 -8.54
C ARG A 576 -8.14 -17.03 -7.70
N LYS A 577 -8.49 -17.34 -6.44
CA LYS A 577 -9.05 -16.36 -5.49
C LYS A 577 -8.10 -15.20 -5.24
N PHE A 578 -6.80 -15.49 -5.10
CA PHE A 578 -5.77 -14.47 -4.92
C PHE A 578 -5.71 -13.52 -6.13
N LEU A 579 -5.71 -14.05 -7.36
CA LEU A 579 -5.73 -13.22 -8.56
C LEU A 579 -7.00 -12.40 -8.69
N ASP A 580 -8.16 -12.98 -8.40
CA ASP A 580 -9.44 -12.27 -8.45
C ASP A 580 -9.45 -11.07 -7.49
N HIS A 581 -8.95 -11.25 -6.26
CA HIS A 581 -8.82 -10.16 -5.30
C HIS A 581 -7.79 -9.12 -5.74
N LEU A 582 -6.64 -9.55 -6.27
CA LEU A 582 -5.61 -8.63 -6.78
C LEU A 582 -6.11 -7.81 -7.97
N LEU A 583 -6.99 -8.36 -8.82
CA LEU A 583 -7.62 -7.64 -9.92
C LEU A 583 -8.67 -6.62 -9.47
N MET A 584 -9.22 -6.77 -8.27
CA MET A 584 -10.12 -5.80 -7.67
C MET A 584 -9.34 -4.60 -7.08
N GLU A 585 -8.08 -4.82 -6.68
CA GLU A 585 -7.13 -3.80 -6.22
C GLU A 585 -6.50 -2.98 -7.37
N LYS A 586 -7.26 -2.71 -8.45
CA LYS A 586 -6.77 -1.89 -9.57
C LYS A 586 -6.17 -0.62 -9.00
N GLU A 587 -4.95 -0.31 -9.44
CA GLU A 587 -4.32 0.95 -9.06
C GLU A 587 -5.28 2.05 -9.51
N THR A 588 -5.85 2.76 -8.53
CA THR A 588 -6.95 3.69 -8.77
C THR A 588 -6.42 4.76 -9.71
N LYS A 589 -6.73 4.66 -11.00
CA LYS A 589 -6.53 5.77 -11.93
C LYS A 589 -7.51 6.84 -11.52
N PHE A 590 -7.01 7.81 -10.76
CA PHE A 590 -7.82 8.93 -10.32
C PHE A 590 -8.15 9.79 -11.52
N ASN A 591 -9.40 9.70 -11.98
CA ASN A 591 -9.93 10.71 -12.88
C ASN A 591 -10.22 11.95 -12.03
N TYR A 592 -9.48 13.02 -12.26
CA TYR A 592 -9.76 14.31 -11.65
C TYR A 592 -10.34 15.28 -12.67
N TYR A 593 -11.27 16.09 -12.20
CA TYR A 593 -11.94 17.09 -13.01
C TYR A 593 -11.71 18.44 -12.38
N ARG A 594 -11.32 19.40 -13.23
CA ARG A 594 -11.21 20.81 -12.84
C ARG A 594 -12.61 21.42 -12.93
N LEU A 595 -13.15 21.85 -11.80
CA LEU A 595 -14.36 22.66 -11.77
C LEU A 595 -13.93 24.12 -11.97
N ASN A 596 -14.27 24.70 -13.13
CA ASN A 596 -14.07 26.12 -13.40
C ASN A 596 -15.16 26.98 -12.75
#